data_AF-A0A2V6RER0-F1
#
_entry.id   AF-A0A2V6RER0-F1
#
_cell.length_a   1.000
_cell.length_b   1.000
_cell.length_c   1.000
_cell.angle_alpha   90.00
_cell.angle_beta   90.00
_cell.angle_gamma   90.00
#
_symmetry.space_group_name_H-M   'P 1'
#
loop_
_entity.id
_entity.type
_entity.pdbx_description
1 polymer ?
#
loop_
_entity_poly.entity_id
_entity_poly.type
_entity_poly.pdbx_seq_one_letter_code
_entity_poly.pdbx_strand_id
1 'polypeptide(L)'
;MHPPPLAPRAVPASRRAQGFHGAVSEFKRQLIEVTLRQMGGNRTLAARVLGLQRTYLLRLIRELGVATPPPQRRRRIVGAG
;
A
#
# COMPACT_ATOMS: atom_id res chain seq x y z
N MET A 1 35.28 4.21 23.14
CA MET A 1 34.04 3.59 22.63
C MET A 1 33.65 4.30 21.35
N HIS A 2 34.02 3.78 20.18
CA HIS A 2 33.54 4.31 18.89
C HIS A 2 32.17 3.66 18.60
N PRO A 3 31.13 4.42 18.20
CA PRO A 3 29.90 3.80 17.73
C PRO A 3 30.21 2.99 16.45
N PRO A 4 29.65 1.78 16.30
CA PRO A 4 29.85 1.00 15.08
C PRO A 4 29.31 1.79 13.88
N PRO A 5 29.99 1.77 12.72
CA PRO A 5 29.48 2.39 11.52
C PRO A 5 28.15 1.71 11.18
N LEU A 6 27.07 2.48 11.26
CA LEU A 6 25.75 2.06 10.81
C LEU A 6 25.89 1.75 9.32
N ALA A 7 25.97 0.46 8.98
CA ALA A 7 26.08 0.03 7.60
C ALA A 7 24.98 0.73 6.78
N PRO A 8 25.31 1.33 5.62
CA PRO A 8 24.31 2.00 4.81
C PRO A 8 23.23 0.98 4.50
N ARG A 9 22.01 1.22 5.01
CA ARG A 9 20.87 0.34 4.80
C ARG A 9 20.78 0.08 3.31
N ALA A 10 21.12 -1.15 2.89
CA ALA A 10 21.23 -1.51 1.50
C ALA A 10 19.87 -1.27 0.86
N VAL A 11 19.71 -0.12 0.20
CA VAL A 11 18.52 0.13 -0.60
C VAL A 11 18.58 -0.93 -1.70
N PRO A 12 17.56 -1.80 -1.81
CA PRO A 12 17.61 -2.91 -2.76
C PRO A 12 17.82 -2.34 -4.16
N ALA A 13 18.76 -2.91 -4.92
CA ALA A 13 19.16 -2.41 -6.23
C ALA A 13 17.98 -2.29 -7.22
N SER A 14 16.93 -3.08 -7.01
CA SER A 14 15.65 -2.97 -7.73
C SER A 14 14.99 -1.60 -7.64
N ARG A 15 15.20 -0.85 -6.54
CA ARG A 15 14.70 0.52 -6.38
C ARG A 15 15.52 1.56 -7.16
N ARG A 16 16.80 1.25 -7.46
CA ARG A 16 17.70 2.12 -8.24
C ARG A 16 17.49 1.99 -9.75
N ALA A 17 17.08 0.80 -10.22
CA ALA A 17 16.84 0.54 -11.64
C ALA A 17 15.54 1.17 -12.18
N GLN A 18 14.64 1.63 -11.32
CA GLN A 18 13.26 1.99 -11.71
C GLN A 18 13.08 3.43 -12.20
N GLY A 19 14.12 4.27 -12.19
CA GLY A 19 14.01 5.68 -12.55
C GLY A 19 12.97 6.45 -11.71
N PHE A 20 12.74 7.72 -12.01
CA PHE A 20 11.77 8.54 -11.28
C PHE A 20 10.35 7.97 -11.38
N HIS A 21 9.90 7.62 -12.59
CA HIS A 21 8.53 7.12 -12.82
C HIS A 21 8.25 5.80 -12.11
N GLY A 22 9.21 4.87 -12.06
CA GLY A 22 9.04 3.62 -11.34
C GLY A 22 9.04 3.83 -9.82
N ALA A 23 9.92 4.68 -9.30
CA ALA A 23 9.92 5.04 -7.88
C ALA A 23 8.59 5.69 -7.43
N VAL A 24 8.03 6.59 -8.25
CA VAL A 24 6.73 7.21 -7.99
C VAL A 24 5.60 6.19 -8.09
N SER A 25 5.66 5.27 -9.06
CA SER A 25 4.65 4.21 -9.23
C SER A 25 4.64 3.24 -8.05
N GLU A 26 5.82 2.83 -7.57
CA GLU A 26 5.97 2.02 -6.36
C GLU A 26 5.40 2.73 -5.12
N PHE A 27 5.78 4.00 -4.92
CA PHE A 27 5.27 4.78 -3.79
C PHE A 27 3.74 4.86 -3.82
N LYS A 28 3.14 5.18 -4.97
CA LYS A 28 1.68 5.20 -5.15
C LYS A 28 1.07 3.85 -4.82
N ARG A 29 1.67 2.74 -5.30
CA ARG A 29 1.19 1.39 -5.03
C ARG A 29 1.18 1.09 -3.53
N GLN A 30 2.30 1.34 -2.85
CA GLN A 30 2.43 1.10 -1.41
C GLN A 30 1.46 1.94 -0.59
N LEU A 31 1.29 3.22 -0.94
CA LEU A 31 0.36 4.12 -0.27
C LEU A 31 -1.09 3.63 -0.38
N ILE A 32 -1.51 3.23 -1.58
CA ILE A 32 -2.85 2.68 -1.82
C ILE A 32 -3.04 1.39 -1.03
N GLU A 33 -2.06 0.50 -1.04
CA GLU A 33 -2.12 -0.78 -0.33
C GLU A 33 -2.27 -0.61 1.19
N VAL A 34 -1.46 0.26 1.80
CA VAL A 34 -1.53 0.57 3.23
C VAL A 34 -2.89 1.15 3.58
N THR A 35 -3.37 2.11 2.78
CA THR A 35 -4.67 2.73 3.03
C THR A 35 -5.80 1.72 2.91
N LEU A 36 -5.78 0.85 1.89
CA LEU A 36 -6.79 -0.20 1.75
C LEU A 36 -6.76 -1.16 2.94
N ARG A 37 -5.58 -1.54 3.44
CA ARG A 37 -5.44 -2.39 4.64
C ARG A 37 -6.02 -1.70 5.87
N GLN A 38 -5.70 -0.43 6.10
CA GLN A 38 -6.23 0.35 7.22
C GLN A 38 -7.75 0.51 7.18
N MET A 39 -8.33 0.65 5.98
CA MET A 39 -9.78 0.78 5.77
C MET A 39 -10.50 -0.57 5.65
N GLY A 40 -9.85 -1.69 6.00
CA GLY A 40 -10.46 -3.03 5.95
C GLY A 40 -10.88 -3.46 4.53
N GLY A 41 -10.20 -2.97 3.50
CA GLY A 41 -10.53 -3.20 2.09
C GLY A 41 -11.66 -2.31 1.54
N ASN A 42 -12.19 -1.36 2.32
CA ASN A 42 -13.23 -0.45 1.86
C ASN A 42 -12.66 0.59 0.88
N ARG A 43 -12.78 0.29 -0.42
CA ARG A 43 -12.28 1.14 -1.52
C ARG A 43 -12.92 2.53 -1.55
N THR A 44 -14.19 2.66 -1.16
CA THR A 44 -14.87 3.97 -1.15
C THR A 44 -14.32 4.84 -0.03
N LEU A 45 -14.09 4.27 1.15
CA LEU A 45 -13.48 4.99 2.27
C LEU A 45 -12.01 5.32 1.99
N ALA A 46 -11.24 4.38 1.44
CA ALA A 46 -9.85 4.60 1.04
C ALA A 46 -9.72 5.74 0.01
N ALA A 47 -10.61 5.80 -0.98
CA ALA A 47 -10.63 6.90 -1.95
C ALA A 47 -10.85 8.26 -1.27
N ARG A 48 -11.81 8.34 -0.34
CA ARG A 48 -12.07 9.57 0.43
C ARG A 48 -10.87 9.99 1.28
N VAL A 49 -10.23 9.05 1.98
CA VAL A 49 -9.04 9.33 2.81
C VAL A 49 -7.86 9.80 1.96
N LEU A 50 -7.69 9.23 0.76
CA LEU A 50 -6.65 9.66 -0.18
C LEU A 50 -7.01 10.96 -0.92
N GLY A 51 -8.21 11.52 -0.73
CA GLY A 51 -8.69 12.69 -1.48
C GLY A 51 -8.88 12.41 -2.98
N LEU A 52 -9.07 11.15 -3.36
CA LEU A 52 -9.21 10.72 -4.75
C LEU A 52 -10.66 10.41 -5.10
N GLN A 53 -11.01 10.60 -6.36
CA GLN A 53 -12.24 10.04 -6.90
C GLN A 53 -12.15 8.51 -6.91
N ARG A 54 -13.24 7.83 -6.52
CA ARG A 54 -13.28 6.36 -6.45
C ARG A 54 -12.90 5.69 -7.78
N THR A 55 -13.37 6.24 -8.90
CA THR A 55 -13.05 5.78 -10.26
C THR A 55 -11.55 5.85 -10.53
N TYR A 56 -10.90 6.95 -10.15
CA TYR A 56 -9.46 7.12 -10.30
C TYR A 56 -8.68 6.15 -9.41
N LEU A 57 -9.10 5.92 -8.16
CA LEU A 57 -8.48 4.91 -7.31
C LEU A 57 -8.56 3.51 -7.94
N LEU A 58 -9.71 3.13 -8.50
CA LEU A 58 -9.86 1.82 -9.15
C LEU A 58 -8.97 1.68 -10.38
N ARG A 59 -8.80 2.77 -11.14
CA ARG A 59 -7.85 2.82 -12.26
C ARG A 59 -6.42 2.62 -11.79
N LEU A 60 -5.98 3.34 -10.75
CA LEU A 60 -4.65 3.20 -10.17
C LEU A 60 -4.39 1.79 -9.61
N ILE A 61 -5.37 1.15 -8.98
CA ILE A 61 -5.23 -0.23 -8.48
C ILE A 61 -4.91 -1.20 -9.62
N ARG A 62 -5.58 -1.03 -10.78
CA ARG A 62 -5.36 -1.86 -11.97
C ARG A 62 -4.02 -1.56 -12.64
N GLU A 63 -3.70 -0.29 -12.82
CA GLU A 63 -2.48 0.16 -13.49
C GLU A 63 -1.21 -0.16 -12.69
N LEU A 64 -1.27 -0.07 -11.35
CA LEU A 64 -0.12 -0.28 -10.47
C LEU A 64 -0.04 -1.71 -9.91
N GLY A 65 -1.00 -2.58 -10.24
CA GLY A 65 -1.05 -3.95 -9.73
C GLY A 65 -1.14 -4.04 -8.21
N VAL A 66 -1.92 -3.15 -7.57
CA VAL A 66 -2.04 -3.15 -6.10
C VAL A 66 -2.75 -4.43 -5.66
N ALA A 67 -2.08 -5.22 -4.81
CA ALA A 67 -2.70 -6.36 -4.13
C ALA A 67 -3.73 -5.84 -3.13
N THR A 68 -5.00 -5.76 -3.54
CA THR A 68 -6.06 -5.47 -2.58
C THR A 68 -6.25 -6.73 -1.73
N PRO A 69 -6.02 -6.69 -0.40
CA PRO A 69 -6.37 -7.84 0.42
C PRO A 69 -7.85 -8.16 0.19
N PRO A 70 -8.23 -9.45 0.08
CA PRO A 70 -9.63 -9.81 -0.06
C PRO A 70 -10.43 -9.11 1.04
N PRO A 71 -11.64 -8.61 0.74
CA PRO A 71 -12.46 -7.97 1.77
C PRO A 71 -12.48 -8.94 2.94
N GLN A 72 -11.95 -8.52 4.09
CA GLN A 72 -11.89 -9.38 5.27
C GLN A 72 -13.34 -9.63 5.63
N ARG A 73 -13.86 -10.77 5.14
CA ARG A 73 -15.21 -11.26 5.38
C ARG A 73 -15.30 -11.23 6.88
N ARG A 74 -16.05 -10.25 7.42
CA ARG A 74 -16.15 -9.97 8.86
C ARG A 74 -16.11 -11.33 9.53
N ARG A 75 -15.02 -11.63 10.23
CA ARG A 75 -14.91 -12.89 10.97
C ARG A 75 -15.96 -12.74 12.04
N ARG A 76 -17.18 -13.13 11.68
CA ARG A 76 -18.38 -13.10 12.50
C ARG A 76 -18.03 -14.12 13.56
N ILE A 77 -17.53 -13.60 14.67
CA ILE A 77 -17.43 -14.30 15.92
C ILE A 77 -18.83 -14.87 16.19
N VAL A 78 -19.00 -16.11 15.81
CA VAL A 78 -20.08 -16.97 16.27
C VAL A 78 -19.50 -17.64 17.51
N GLY A 79 -20.10 -17.40 18.66
CA GLY A 79 -19.91 -18.21 19.87
C GLY A 79 -19.48 -17.43 21.10
N ALA A 80 -20.41 -17.42 22.08
CA ALA A 80 -20.29 -17.22 23.53
C ALA A 80 -21.29 -16.15 23.97
N GLY A 81 -22.42 -16.43 24.62
CA GLY A 81 -23.03 -17.64 25.17
C GLY A 81 -24.35 -17.19 25.79
#